data_AF-A0A9Q0UPM7-F1
#
_entry.id   AF-A0A9Q0UPM7-F1
#
_cell.length_a   1.000
_cell.length_b   1.000
_cell.length_c   1.000
_cell.angle_alpha   90.00
_cell.angle_beta   90.00
_cell.angle_gamma   90.00
#
_symmetry.space_group_name_H-M   'P 1'
#
loop_
_entity.id
_entity.type
_entity.pdbx_description
1 polymer ?
#
loop_
_entity_poly.entity_id
_entity_poly.type
_entity_poly.pdbx_seq_one_letter_code
_entity_poly.pdbx_strand_id
1 'polypeptide(L)'
;MLAEIHVPTINLEKAEIVVDVLIKNPNPVPIPLIDINYLIESDGRKLISGLIPDAGTIPAHGEETVKIPIRLVYDDIKNTYADIKPGSIIPYRIKVDLIIDVPIFGRLTLPLEKTGEMPIPYKPDIDVENIKFERFSFEETVAVLHLRLENKNDFDLGLNDLDYEVWLSDVSIGGAELEKSTKLDKNGISYIDIPITFKPKDFGSAVWDMIRGKGTGYSMKGNINVDTPFGAMKLPISKEGGTTRLKKSKEDGGDDDDEE
;
A
#
# COMPACT_ATOMS: atom_id res chain seq x y z
N MET A 1 -29.88 11.91 11.72
CA MET A 1 -28.68 11.09 11.99
C MET A 1 -27.60 11.50 11.00
N LEU A 2 -26.37 11.62 11.45
CA LEU A 2 -25.21 11.87 10.58
C LEU A 2 -24.28 10.66 10.73
N ALA A 3 -23.71 10.21 9.61
CA ALA A 3 -22.73 9.13 9.60
C ALA A 3 -21.43 9.66 9.00
N GLU A 4 -20.37 9.66 9.79
CA GLU A 4 -19.01 9.99 9.37
C GLU A 4 -18.19 8.70 9.26
N ILE A 5 -17.31 8.63 8.25
CA ILE A 5 -16.46 7.46 8.01
C ILE A 5 -15.02 7.89 8.18
N HIS A 6 -14.33 7.21 9.09
CA HIS A 6 -12.89 7.35 9.30
C HIS A 6 -12.20 6.08 8.84
N VAL A 7 -11.00 6.21 8.27
CA VAL A 7 -10.14 5.08 7.90
C VAL A 7 -8.84 5.18 8.70
N PRO A 8 -8.80 4.67 9.94
CA PRO A 8 -7.59 4.76 10.76
C PRO A 8 -6.37 4.07 10.17
N THR A 9 -6.57 3.00 9.40
CA THR A 9 -5.46 2.22 8.83
C THR A 9 -5.87 1.60 7.51
N ILE A 10 -4.98 1.70 6.52
CA ILE A 10 -5.11 1.03 5.23
C ILE A 10 -3.73 0.61 4.74
N ASN A 11 -3.57 -0.66 4.38
CA ASN A 11 -2.31 -1.24 3.89
C ASN A 11 -2.58 -2.40 2.91
N LEU A 12 -1.59 -3.24 2.60
CA LEU A 12 -1.79 -4.38 1.67
C LEU A 12 -2.58 -5.56 2.28
N GLU A 13 -2.66 -5.65 3.61
CA GLU A 13 -3.26 -6.77 4.32
C GLU A 13 -4.71 -6.49 4.74
N LYS A 14 -4.97 -5.27 5.21
CA LYS A 14 -6.25 -4.88 5.79
C LYS A 14 -6.57 -3.39 5.62
N ALA A 15 -7.86 -3.09 5.70
CA ALA A 15 -8.38 -1.77 6.02
C ALA A 15 -9.19 -1.82 7.33
N GLU A 16 -8.92 -0.86 8.21
CA GLU A 16 -9.73 -0.58 9.39
C GLU A 16 -10.53 0.68 9.11
N ILE A 17 -11.84 0.58 9.29
CA ILE A 17 -12.82 1.63 9.04
C ILE A 17 -13.63 1.80 10.32
N VAL A 18 -13.86 3.03 10.74
CA VAL A 18 -14.74 3.35 11.86
C VAL A 18 -15.88 4.22 11.33
N VAL A 19 -17.10 3.74 11.47
CA VAL A 19 -18.30 4.51 11.14
C VAL A 19 -18.86 5.10 12.42
N ASP A 20 -18.85 6.43 12.49
CA ASP A 20 -19.40 7.19 13.59
C ASP A 20 -20.85 7.56 13.25
N VAL A 21 -21.80 7.00 13.99
CA VAL A 21 -23.24 7.22 13.79
C VAL A 21 -23.76 8.12 14.91
N LEU A 22 -24.05 9.38 14.58
CA LEU A 22 -24.67 10.33 15.49
C LEU A 22 -26.19 10.14 15.50
N ILE A 23 -26.69 9.69 16.65
CA ILE A 23 -28.11 9.49 16.92
C ILE A 23 -28.58 10.61 17.83
N LYS A 24 -29.65 11.30 17.42
CA LYS A 24 -30.26 12.36 18.22
C LYS A 24 -31.62 11.90 18.71
N ASN A 25 -31.87 12.00 20.01
CA ASN A 25 -33.13 11.67 20.62
C ASN A 25 -33.91 12.95 20.94
N PRO A 26 -34.89 13.34 20.12
CA PRO A 26 -35.73 14.50 20.40
C PRO A 26 -36.73 14.24 21.54
N ASN A 27 -36.91 12.99 21.98
CA ASN A 27 -37.91 12.63 22.97
C ASN A 27 -37.44 12.94 24.40
N PRO A 28 -38.38 13.25 25.32
CA PRO A 28 -38.08 13.55 26.72
C PRO A 28 -37.73 12.32 27.56
N VAL A 29 -37.63 11.14 26.94
CA VAL A 29 -37.33 9.87 27.61
C VAL A 29 -36.08 9.24 26.99
N PRO A 30 -35.20 8.61 27.79
CA PRO A 30 -34.06 7.88 27.25
C PRO A 30 -34.50 6.69 26.39
N ILE A 31 -33.73 6.38 25.35
CA ILE A 31 -33.99 5.28 24.42
C ILE A 31 -32.83 4.29 24.49
N PRO A 32 -33.03 3.08 25.06
CA PRO A 32 -32.04 2.00 24.98
C PRO A 32 -31.75 1.61 23.53
N LEU A 33 -30.47 1.52 23.20
CA LEU A 33 -29.97 0.99 21.93
C LEU A 33 -29.54 -0.46 22.16
N ILE A 34 -30.45 -1.39 21.86
CA ILE A 34 -30.32 -2.80 22.20
C ILE A 34 -29.20 -3.45 21.38
N ASP A 35 -29.31 -3.40 20.06
CA ASP A 35 -28.44 -4.14 19.15
C ASP A 35 -28.11 -3.27 17.94
N ILE A 36 -26.93 -3.48 17.36
CA ILE A 36 -26.57 -2.91 16.07
C ILE A 36 -26.15 -4.05 15.16
N ASN A 37 -26.96 -4.33 14.13
CA ASN A 37 -26.52 -5.20 13.05
C ASN A 37 -25.86 -4.36 11.97
N TYR A 38 -24.75 -4.84 11.42
CA TYR A 38 -24.14 -4.21 10.27
C TYR A 38 -23.76 -5.23 9.21
N LEU A 39 -23.84 -4.80 7.96
CA LEU A 39 -23.52 -5.59 6.77
C LEU A 39 -22.78 -4.69 5.79
N ILE A 40 -21.65 -5.16 5.29
CA ILE A 40 -20.91 -4.52 4.21
C ILE A 40 -21.02 -5.41 3.00
N GLU A 41 -21.52 -4.85 1.92
CA GLU A 41 -21.63 -5.53 0.64
C GLU A 41 -20.93 -4.76 -0.47
N SER A 42 -20.48 -5.48 -1.50
CA SER A 42 -19.91 -4.93 -2.72
C SER A 42 -20.48 -5.68 -3.91
N ASP A 43 -21.17 -4.99 -4.81
CA ASP A 43 -21.90 -5.59 -5.95
C ASP A 43 -22.77 -6.80 -5.56
N GLY A 44 -23.46 -6.71 -4.42
CA GLY A 44 -24.31 -7.78 -3.89
C GLY A 44 -23.56 -8.92 -3.17
N ARG A 45 -22.23 -8.89 -3.13
CA ARG A 45 -21.40 -9.81 -2.34
C ARG A 45 -21.36 -9.34 -0.89
N LYS A 46 -21.67 -10.23 0.04
CA LYS A 46 -21.50 -9.98 1.47
C LYS A 46 -20.02 -10.06 1.85
N LEU A 47 -19.38 -8.92 2.06
CA LEU A 47 -17.98 -8.87 2.48
C LEU A 47 -17.84 -9.16 3.98
N ILE A 48 -18.62 -8.46 4.81
CA ILE A 48 -18.57 -8.58 6.28
C ILE A 48 -19.97 -8.40 6.85
N SER A 49 -20.27 -9.08 7.96
CA SER A 49 -21.36 -8.68 8.85
C SER A 49 -20.99 -8.86 10.31
N GLY A 50 -21.64 -8.12 11.20
CA GLY A 50 -21.53 -8.34 12.63
C GLY A 50 -22.73 -7.81 13.40
N LEU A 51 -22.72 -8.10 14.70
CA LEU A 51 -23.70 -7.66 15.68
C LEU A 51 -22.94 -7.06 16.86
N ILE A 52 -23.33 -5.86 17.26
CA ILE A 52 -22.88 -5.23 18.51
C ILE A 52 -24.07 -5.28 19.48
N PRO A 53 -24.03 -6.17 20.49
CA PRO A 53 -25.07 -6.23 21.50
C PRO A 53 -24.88 -5.14 22.56
N ASP A 54 -25.97 -4.73 23.18
CA ASP A 54 -26.04 -3.73 24.25
C ASP A 54 -25.24 -2.46 23.95
N ALA A 55 -25.62 -1.79 22.87
CA ALA A 55 -24.91 -0.62 22.36
C ALA A 55 -25.22 0.69 23.12
N GLY A 56 -25.79 0.58 24.33
CA GLY A 56 -25.94 1.69 25.27
C GLY A 56 -27.33 2.30 25.32
N THR A 57 -27.41 3.58 25.71
CA THR A 57 -28.68 4.30 25.85
C THR A 57 -28.52 5.74 25.38
N ILE A 58 -29.43 6.19 24.53
CA ILE A 58 -29.45 7.55 24.02
C ILE A 58 -30.22 8.41 25.04
N PRO A 59 -29.60 9.44 25.64
CA PRO A 59 -30.22 10.24 26.68
C PRO A 59 -31.44 11.03 26.16
N ALA A 60 -32.35 11.38 27.07
CA ALA A 60 -33.51 12.24 26.77
C ALA A 60 -33.05 13.63 26.28
N HIS A 61 -33.67 14.13 25.21
CA HIS A 61 -33.28 15.39 24.54
C HIS A 61 -31.78 15.51 24.21
N GLY A 62 -31.08 14.38 24.14
CA GLY A 62 -29.65 14.33 23.95
C GLY A 62 -29.27 13.65 22.64
N GLU A 63 -27.98 13.40 22.52
CA GLU A 63 -27.39 12.70 21.39
C GLU A 63 -26.34 11.72 21.89
N GLU A 64 -26.15 10.66 21.10
CA GLU A 64 -25.16 9.61 21.34
C GLU A 64 -24.46 9.31 20.02
N THR A 65 -23.14 9.20 20.05
CA THR A 65 -22.34 8.82 18.88
C THR A 65 -21.85 7.39 19.05
N VAL A 66 -22.37 6.50 18.22
CA VAL A 66 -21.97 5.10 18.25
C VAL A 66 -20.88 4.83 17.22
N LYS A 67 -19.80 4.19 17.66
CA LYS A 67 -18.67 3.82 16.81
C LYS A 67 -18.79 2.37 16.38
N ILE A 68 -18.85 2.13 15.08
CA ILE A 68 -18.91 0.78 14.50
C ILE A 68 -17.53 0.48 13.89
N PRO A 69 -16.67 -0.29 14.58
CA PRO A 69 -15.37 -0.68 14.04
C PRO A 69 -15.53 -1.81 13.04
N ILE A 70 -15.00 -1.60 11.85
CA ILE A 70 -15.01 -2.54 10.74
C ILE A 70 -13.56 -2.86 10.40
N ARG A 71 -13.24 -4.15 10.35
CA ARG A 71 -11.93 -4.63 9.92
C ARG A 71 -12.07 -5.52 8.70
N LEU A 72 -11.61 -5.03 7.56
CA LEU A 72 -11.59 -5.73 6.28
C LEU A 72 -10.22 -6.36 6.07
N VAL A 73 -10.17 -7.68 5.97
CA VAL A 73 -8.96 -8.44 5.63
C VAL A 73 -9.01 -8.74 4.14
N TYR A 74 -8.05 -8.23 3.37
CA TYR A 74 -8.12 -8.31 1.91
C TYR A 74 -7.95 -9.74 1.40
N ASP A 75 -7.16 -10.58 2.08
CA ASP A 75 -6.99 -11.98 1.69
C ASP A 75 -8.30 -12.77 1.77
N ASP A 76 -9.11 -12.55 2.81
CA ASP A 76 -10.42 -13.20 2.93
C ASP A 76 -11.34 -12.82 1.75
N ILE A 77 -11.32 -11.55 1.35
CA ILE A 77 -12.12 -11.05 0.22
C ILE A 77 -11.65 -11.67 -1.10
N LYS A 78 -10.33 -11.61 -1.39
CA LYS A 78 -9.75 -12.14 -2.64
C LYS A 78 -9.90 -13.65 -2.76
N ASN A 79 -9.77 -14.38 -1.65
CA ASN A 79 -9.93 -15.83 -1.63
C ASN A 79 -11.39 -16.26 -1.79
N THR A 80 -12.32 -15.45 -1.32
CA THR A 80 -13.77 -15.72 -1.44
C THR A 80 -14.31 -15.33 -2.82
N TYR A 81 -13.82 -14.23 -3.39
CA TYR A 81 -14.35 -13.62 -4.61
C TYR A 81 -13.25 -13.46 -5.66
N ALA A 82 -13.16 -14.43 -6.57
CA ALA A 82 -12.11 -14.49 -7.59
C ALA A 82 -12.11 -13.32 -8.60
N ASP A 83 -13.21 -12.58 -8.70
CA ASP A 83 -13.32 -11.44 -9.60
C ASP A 83 -12.81 -10.12 -8.98
N ILE A 84 -12.62 -10.09 -7.66
CA ILE A 84 -12.00 -8.96 -6.96
C ILE A 84 -10.48 -9.10 -7.09
N LYS A 85 -9.89 -8.25 -7.93
CA LYS A 85 -8.46 -8.27 -8.23
C LYS A 85 -7.68 -7.31 -7.33
N PRO A 86 -6.46 -7.66 -6.89
CA PRO A 86 -5.54 -6.68 -6.35
C PRO A 86 -5.32 -5.53 -7.34
N GLY A 87 -5.26 -4.31 -6.82
CA GLY A 87 -5.11 -3.06 -7.57
C GLY A 87 -6.43 -2.37 -7.90
N SER A 88 -7.57 -3.05 -7.80
CA SER A 88 -8.85 -2.45 -8.19
C SER A 88 -9.44 -1.55 -7.11
N ILE A 89 -10.40 -0.72 -7.52
CA ILE A 89 -11.31 -0.01 -6.63
C ILE A 89 -12.67 -0.71 -6.73
N ILE A 90 -13.25 -1.09 -5.59
CA ILE A 90 -14.57 -1.72 -5.55
C ILE A 90 -15.58 -0.79 -4.85
N PRO A 91 -16.83 -0.73 -5.35
CA PRO A 91 -17.88 -0.03 -4.64
C PRO A 91 -18.25 -0.82 -3.38
N TYR A 92 -18.57 -0.13 -2.29
CA TYR A 92 -19.12 -0.75 -1.10
C TYR A 92 -20.43 -0.07 -0.69
N ARG A 93 -21.26 -0.84 0.01
CA ARG A 93 -22.44 -0.37 0.71
C ARG A 93 -22.42 -0.92 2.13
N ILE A 94 -22.43 -0.01 3.09
CA ILE A 94 -22.57 -0.29 4.52
C ILE A 94 -24.04 -0.13 4.86
N LYS A 95 -24.66 -1.20 5.36
CA LYS A 95 -25.99 -1.21 5.94
C LYS A 95 -25.85 -1.39 7.45
N VAL A 96 -26.53 -0.55 8.22
CA VAL A 96 -26.54 -0.58 9.68
C VAL A 96 -27.99 -0.55 10.14
N ASP A 97 -28.41 -1.58 10.86
CA ASP A 97 -29.73 -1.63 11.49
C ASP A 97 -29.56 -1.36 12.98
N LEU A 98 -29.96 -0.16 13.41
CA LEU A 98 -29.99 0.23 14.82
C LEU A 98 -31.29 -0.27 15.44
N ILE A 99 -31.19 -1.15 16.41
CA ILE A 99 -32.34 -1.69 17.11
C ILE A 99 -32.48 -0.96 18.44
N ILE A 100 -33.54 -0.17 18.55
CA ILE A 100 -33.86 0.62 19.74
C ILE A 100 -35.13 0.11 20.42
N ASP A 101 -35.22 0.31 21.74
CA ASP A 101 -36.46 0.11 22.48
C ASP A 101 -37.07 1.46 22.84
N VAL A 102 -38.18 1.81 22.19
CA VAL A 102 -38.84 3.09 22.45
C VAL A 102 -39.98 2.85 23.44
N PRO A 103 -40.03 3.57 24.57
CA PRO A 103 -41.15 3.45 25.51
C PRO A 103 -42.49 3.62 24.79
N ILE A 104 -43.45 2.74 25.09
CA ILE A 104 -44.81 2.68 24.49
C ILE A 104 -44.84 2.09 23.06
N PHE A 105 -43.83 2.35 22.23
CA PHE A 105 -43.77 1.86 20.85
C PHE A 105 -43.07 0.50 20.70
N GLY A 106 -42.32 0.07 21.71
CA GLY A 106 -41.56 -1.19 21.71
C GLY A 106 -40.32 -1.14 20.81
N ARG A 107 -39.86 -2.33 20.41
CA ARG A 107 -38.64 -2.51 19.62
C ARG A 107 -38.83 -1.99 18.20
N LEU A 108 -38.02 -1.01 17.80
CA LEU A 108 -37.96 -0.46 16.45
C LEU A 108 -36.59 -0.69 15.83
N THR A 109 -36.56 -0.93 14.53
CA THR A 109 -35.32 -1.03 13.75
C THR A 109 -35.21 0.19 12.85
N LEU A 110 -34.11 0.93 12.99
CA LEU A 110 -33.78 2.09 12.15
C LEU A 110 -32.67 1.69 11.17
N PRO A 111 -33.00 1.43 9.90
CA PRO A 111 -32.00 1.11 8.90
C PRO A 111 -31.27 2.37 8.43
N LEU A 112 -29.96 2.27 8.31
CA LEU A 112 -29.06 3.27 7.77
C LEU A 112 -28.25 2.65 6.64
N GLU A 113 -28.04 3.42 5.58
CA GLU A 113 -27.23 2.99 4.45
C GLU A 113 -26.25 4.07 4.07
N LYS A 114 -25.01 3.66 3.77
CA LYS A 114 -23.98 4.52 3.20
C LYS A 114 -23.21 3.78 2.13
N THR A 115 -23.03 4.41 0.98
CA THR A 115 -22.22 3.88 -0.12
C THR A 115 -20.91 4.65 -0.23
N GLY A 116 -19.90 3.99 -0.81
CA GLY A 116 -18.61 4.58 -1.11
C GLY A 116 -17.76 3.66 -1.96
N GLU A 117 -16.49 3.99 -2.10
CA GLU A 117 -15.50 3.22 -2.85
C GLU A 117 -14.32 2.89 -1.94
N MET A 118 -13.77 1.68 -2.10
CA MET A 118 -12.63 1.21 -1.33
C MET A 118 -11.59 0.57 -2.26
N PRO A 119 -10.29 0.88 -2.10
CA PRO A 119 -9.25 0.23 -2.88
C PRO A 119 -8.96 -1.16 -2.31
N ILE A 120 -8.49 -2.05 -3.18
CA ILE A 120 -7.81 -3.30 -2.83
C ILE A 120 -6.34 -3.10 -3.21
N PRO A 121 -5.49 -2.55 -2.33
CA PRO A 121 -4.16 -2.10 -2.74
C PRO A 121 -3.28 -3.24 -3.25
N TYR A 122 -2.47 -2.95 -4.27
CA TYR A 122 -1.43 -3.82 -4.79
C TYR A 122 -0.07 -3.12 -4.73
N LYS A 123 0.98 -3.88 -4.41
CA LYS A 123 2.33 -3.34 -4.36
C LYS A 123 2.80 -2.96 -5.78
N PRO A 124 3.47 -1.83 -5.98
CA PRO A 124 4.10 -1.53 -7.27
C PRO A 124 5.10 -2.62 -7.66
N ASP A 125 5.18 -2.91 -8.95
CA ASP A 125 6.22 -3.78 -9.49
C ASP A 125 7.47 -2.96 -9.78
N ILE A 126 8.62 -3.46 -9.35
CA ILE A 126 9.92 -2.79 -9.50
C ILE A 126 10.88 -3.66 -10.32
N ASP A 127 11.64 -3.03 -11.22
CA ASP A 127 12.68 -3.65 -12.03
C ASP A 127 13.85 -2.70 -12.25
N VAL A 128 15.06 -3.22 -12.36
CA VAL A 128 16.25 -2.47 -12.80
C VAL A 128 16.36 -2.61 -14.31
N GLU A 129 16.05 -1.56 -15.05
CA GLU A 129 16.15 -1.55 -16.51
C GLU A 129 17.61 -1.56 -16.95
N ASN A 130 18.43 -0.72 -16.33
CA ASN A 130 19.87 -0.66 -16.57
C ASN A 130 20.64 -0.08 -15.38
N ILE A 131 21.92 -0.40 -15.34
CA ILE A 131 22.88 0.15 -14.38
C ILE A 131 23.89 1.00 -15.16
N LYS A 132 24.06 2.26 -14.77
CA LYS A 132 25.08 3.17 -15.29
C LYS A 132 26.17 3.33 -14.22
N PHE A 133 27.41 2.99 -14.54
CA PHE A 133 28.53 3.27 -13.63
C PHE A 133 29.06 4.68 -13.89
N GLU A 134 29.12 5.50 -12.85
CA GLU A 134 29.76 6.81 -12.89
C GLU A 134 31.22 6.73 -12.47
N ARG A 135 31.51 5.90 -11.46
CA ARG A 135 32.87 5.54 -11.04
C ARG A 135 32.95 4.05 -10.88
N PHE A 136 34.00 3.43 -11.43
CA PHE A 136 34.19 1.99 -11.35
C PHE A 136 35.62 1.63 -10.95
N SER A 137 35.81 1.28 -9.68
CA SER A 137 37.11 0.86 -9.14
C SER A 137 36.93 -0.12 -7.98
N PHE A 138 38.02 -0.84 -7.66
CA PHE A 138 38.03 -1.79 -6.55
C PHE A 138 37.87 -1.12 -5.17
N GLU A 139 38.34 0.14 -5.05
CA GLU A 139 38.27 0.93 -3.83
C GLU A 139 36.88 1.54 -3.59
N GLU A 140 36.25 2.00 -4.66
CA GLU A 140 34.94 2.66 -4.65
C GLU A 140 34.28 2.54 -6.03
N THR A 141 33.01 2.16 -6.04
CA THR A 141 32.14 2.11 -7.22
C THR A 141 30.90 2.94 -6.95
N VAL A 142 30.58 3.85 -7.87
CA VAL A 142 29.37 4.67 -7.89
C VAL A 142 28.57 4.26 -9.12
N ALA A 143 27.32 3.86 -8.91
CA ALA A 143 26.43 3.47 -9.98
C ALA A 143 25.05 4.11 -9.81
N VAL A 144 24.41 4.46 -10.92
CA VAL A 144 23.03 4.90 -10.97
C VAL A 144 22.19 3.73 -11.48
N LEU A 145 21.25 3.28 -10.64
CA LEU A 145 20.24 2.29 -10.99
C LEU A 145 19.07 3.01 -11.64
N HIS A 146 18.81 2.72 -12.91
CA HIS A 146 17.60 3.19 -13.58
C HIS A 146 16.48 2.18 -13.32
N LEU A 147 15.58 2.55 -12.41
CA LEU A 147 14.50 1.71 -11.96
C LEU A 147 13.23 1.99 -12.74
N ARG A 148 12.59 0.93 -13.21
CA ARG A 148 11.24 0.94 -13.75
C ARG A 148 10.27 0.58 -12.63
N LEU A 149 9.38 1.50 -12.28
CA LEU A 149 8.26 1.26 -11.38
C LEU A 149 6.97 1.21 -12.17
N GLU A 150 6.19 0.14 -11.97
CA GLU A 150 4.89 -0.04 -12.60
C GLU A 150 3.80 -0.06 -11.53
N ASN A 151 2.87 0.89 -11.64
CA ASN A 151 1.69 0.96 -10.80
C ASN A 151 0.55 0.20 -11.47
N LYS A 152 0.15 -0.95 -10.90
CA LYS A 152 -1.00 -1.75 -11.37
C LYS A 152 -2.30 -1.44 -10.64
N ASN A 153 -2.31 -0.38 -9.83
CA ASN A 153 -3.51 0.07 -9.16
C ASN A 153 -4.33 0.96 -10.10
N ASP A 154 -5.65 0.92 -9.95
CA ASP A 154 -6.63 1.79 -10.64
C ASP A 154 -6.70 3.21 -10.04
N PHE A 155 -5.76 3.53 -9.15
CA PHE A 155 -5.58 4.83 -8.52
C PHE A 155 -4.10 5.26 -8.58
N ASP A 156 -3.90 6.57 -8.54
CA ASP A 156 -2.58 7.17 -8.56
C ASP A 156 -1.85 6.94 -7.22
N LEU A 157 -0.54 6.80 -7.28
CA LEU A 157 0.35 6.71 -6.12
C LEU A 157 1.29 7.92 -6.13
N GLY A 158 1.16 8.81 -5.15
CA GLY A 158 2.11 9.90 -4.91
C GLY A 158 3.29 9.38 -4.11
N LEU A 159 4.39 9.03 -4.78
CA LEU A 159 5.57 8.47 -4.15
C LEU A 159 6.35 9.57 -3.44
N ASN A 160 6.35 9.52 -2.11
CA ASN A 160 6.99 10.54 -1.25
C ASN A 160 8.39 10.13 -0.84
N ASP A 161 8.55 8.85 -0.54
CA ASP A 161 9.79 8.29 -0.01
C ASP A 161 9.92 6.81 -0.42
N LEU A 162 11.15 6.38 -0.63
CA LEU A 162 11.52 5.03 -1.00
C LEU A 162 12.78 4.67 -0.22
N ASP A 163 12.61 3.73 0.70
CA ASP A 163 13.69 3.04 1.40
C ASP A 163 13.89 1.71 0.69
N TYR A 164 15.10 1.43 0.22
CA TYR A 164 15.41 0.17 -0.41
C TYR A 164 16.86 -0.26 -0.16
N GLU A 165 17.05 -1.57 -0.23
CA GLU A 165 18.33 -2.24 -0.18
C GLU A 165 18.50 -3.07 -1.45
N VAL A 166 19.73 -3.13 -1.96
CA VAL A 166 20.08 -3.86 -3.19
C VAL A 166 21.11 -4.91 -2.87
N TRP A 167 20.88 -6.09 -3.45
CA TRP A 167 21.80 -7.21 -3.41
C TRP A 167 22.28 -7.56 -4.81
N LEU A 168 23.58 -7.81 -4.93
CA LEU A 168 24.15 -8.52 -6.06
C LEU A 168 24.43 -9.95 -5.61
N SER A 169 23.69 -10.91 -6.18
CA SER A 169 23.57 -12.26 -5.61
C SER A 169 23.16 -12.20 -4.13
N ASP A 170 24.01 -12.67 -3.20
CA ASP A 170 23.73 -12.72 -1.76
C ASP A 170 24.40 -11.59 -0.97
N VAL A 171 25.08 -10.67 -1.65
CA VAL A 171 25.82 -9.58 -1.01
C VAL A 171 25.01 -8.29 -1.07
N SER A 172 24.70 -7.73 0.10
CA SER A 172 24.12 -6.39 0.21
C SER A 172 25.17 -5.36 -0.19
N ILE A 173 24.89 -4.64 -1.27
CA ILE A 173 25.78 -3.59 -1.79
C ILE A 173 25.34 -2.20 -1.32
N GLY A 174 24.27 -2.11 -0.52
CA GLY A 174 23.79 -0.88 0.08
C GLY A 174 22.37 -0.51 -0.34
N GLY A 175 21.90 0.58 0.24
CA GLY A 175 20.59 1.19 -0.03
C GLY A 175 20.73 2.67 -0.30
N ALA A 176 19.67 3.29 -0.78
CA ALA A 176 19.57 4.73 -0.85
C ALA A 176 18.13 5.19 -0.55
N GLU A 177 18.00 6.48 -0.33
CA GLU A 177 16.71 7.14 -0.20
C GLU A 177 16.42 7.94 -1.47
N LEU A 178 15.14 8.13 -1.75
CA LEU A 178 14.71 8.93 -2.88
C LEU A 178 14.96 10.42 -2.63
N GLU A 179 15.64 11.09 -3.56
CA GLU A 179 15.90 12.53 -3.44
C GLU A 179 14.66 13.41 -3.77
N LYS A 180 13.72 12.91 -4.58
CA LYS A 180 12.57 13.69 -5.07
C LYS A 180 11.30 12.85 -5.17
N SER A 181 10.22 13.35 -4.57
CA SER A 181 8.88 12.79 -4.74
C SER A 181 8.49 12.71 -6.22
N THR A 182 7.81 11.63 -6.60
CA THR A 182 7.32 11.43 -7.98
C THR A 182 5.89 10.90 -7.98
N LYS A 183 5.14 11.18 -9.03
CA LYS A 183 3.79 10.64 -9.20
C LYS A 183 3.85 9.38 -10.06
N LEU A 184 3.23 8.30 -9.61
CA LEU A 184 2.96 7.11 -10.41
C LEU A 184 1.48 7.13 -10.76
N ASP A 185 1.17 7.47 -12.01
CA ASP A 185 -0.21 7.45 -12.50
C ASP A 185 -0.79 6.02 -12.43
N LYS A 186 -2.12 5.92 -12.26
CA LYS A 186 -2.83 4.64 -12.29
C LYS A 186 -2.52 3.85 -13.56
N ASN A 187 -2.29 2.54 -13.43
CA ASN A 187 -1.88 1.67 -14.54
C ASN A 187 -0.67 2.20 -15.36
N GLY A 188 0.16 3.04 -14.73
CA GLY A 188 1.26 3.76 -15.35
C GLY A 188 2.64 3.17 -15.03
N ILE A 189 3.63 3.63 -15.79
CA ILE A 189 5.04 3.29 -15.58
C ILE A 189 5.81 4.59 -15.37
N SER A 190 6.62 4.63 -14.31
CA SER A 190 7.53 5.74 -14.02
C SER A 190 8.95 5.20 -13.89
N TYR A 191 9.92 6.07 -14.17
CA TYR A 191 11.33 5.75 -14.05
C TYR A 191 11.94 6.59 -12.94
N ILE A 192 12.78 5.96 -12.11
CA ILE A 192 13.51 6.62 -11.02
C ILE A 192 14.97 6.23 -11.12
N ASP A 193 15.83 7.25 -11.07
CA ASP A 193 17.27 7.06 -11.02
C ASP A 193 17.70 7.07 -9.56
N ILE A 194 18.39 6.02 -9.13
CA ILE A 194 18.91 5.99 -7.76
C ILE A 194 20.42 5.75 -7.74
N PRO A 195 21.21 6.70 -7.21
CA PRO A 195 22.64 6.53 -7.03
C PRO A 195 22.91 5.59 -5.86
N ILE A 196 23.80 4.63 -6.08
CA ILE A 196 24.34 3.72 -5.08
C ILE A 196 25.87 3.84 -5.07
N THR A 197 26.46 3.85 -3.87
CA THR A 197 27.90 3.90 -3.68
C THR A 197 28.33 2.76 -2.79
N PHE A 198 29.30 1.96 -3.24
CA PHE A 198 29.79 0.80 -2.52
C PHE A 198 31.26 0.52 -2.81
N LYS A 199 31.92 -0.29 -1.97
CA LYS A 199 33.36 -0.59 -2.07
C LYS A 199 33.56 -2.08 -2.37
N PRO A 200 33.86 -2.47 -3.63
CA PRO A 200 33.98 -3.88 -3.99
C PRO A 200 34.94 -4.70 -3.10
N LYS A 201 36.02 -4.09 -2.62
CA LYS A 201 36.98 -4.74 -1.71
C LYS A 201 36.39 -5.25 -0.40
N ASP A 202 35.31 -4.63 0.08
CA ASP A 202 34.65 -5.01 1.33
C ASP A 202 33.85 -6.32 1.17
N PHE A 203 33.58 -6.73 -0.09
CA PHE A 203 32.75 -7.89 -0.43
C PHE A 203 33.54 -9.03 -1.11
N GLY A 204 34.82 -8.82 -1.41
CA GLY A 204 35.72 -9.84 -1.96
C GLY A 204 35.71 -9.95 -3.49
N SER A 205 36.60 -10.81 -4.01
CA SER A 205 36.87 -10.92 -5.45
C SER A 205 35.69 -11.42 -6.27
N ALA A 206 34.79 -12.23 -5.71
CA ALA A 206 33.62 -12.75 -6.40
C ALA A 206 32.66 -11.64 -6.85
N VAL A 207 32.39 -10.65 -6.00
CA VAL A 207 31.57 -9.47 -6.35
C VAL A 207 32.28 -8.62 -7.41
N TRP A 208 33.59 -8.45 -7.29
CA TRP A 208 34.40 -7.72 -8.27
C TRP A 208 34.41 -8.40 -9.65
N ASP A 209 34.51 -9.73 -9.69
CA ASP A 209 34.47 -10.52 -10.93
C ASP A 209 33.08 -10.52 -11.56
N MET A 210 32.02 -10.55 -10.74
CA MET A 210 30.64 -10.43 -11.21
C MET A 210 30.39 -9.09 -11.91
N ILE A 211 30.83 -7.98 -11.32
CA ILE A 211 30.65 -6.65 -11.91
C ILE A 211 31.50 -6.50 -13.19
N ARG A 212 32.66 -7.14 -13.27
CA ARG A 212 33.51 -7.12 -14.48
C ARG A 212 33.05 -8.04 -15.62
N GLY A 213 32.35 -9.13 -15.30
CA GLY A 213 32.15 -10.27 -16.20
C GLY A 213 30.95 -10.21 -17.16
N LYS A 214 29.81 -10.82 -16.80
CA LYS A 214 28.70 -11.14 -17.72
C LYS A 214 27.34 -11.13 -17.02
N GLY A 215 26.76 -9.95 -16.82
CA GLY A 215 25.41 -9.80 -16.26
C GLY A 215 25.32 -10.22 -14.80
N THR A 216 24.66 -9.41 -13.98
CA THR A 216 24.55 -9.68 -12.54
C THR A 216 23.11 -9.99 -12.20
N GLY A 217 22.92 -11.13 -11.54
CA GLY A 217 21.68 -11.39 -10.81
C GLY A 217 21.57 -10.38 -9.68
N TYR A 218 20.42 -9.74 -9.56
CA TYR A 218 20.17 -8.76 -8.51
C TYR A 218 18.86 -9.07 -7.78
N SER A 219 18.82 -8.66 -6.53
CA SER A 219 17.59 -8.63 -5.74
C SER A 219 17.44 -7.25 -5.10
N MET A 220 16.20 -6.83 -4.89
CA MET A 220 15.86 -5.58 -4.25
C MET A 220 14.72 -5.82 -3.27
N LYS A 221 14.79 -5.17 -2.11
CA LYS A 221 13.73 -5.16 -1.10
C LYS A 221 13.66 -3.79 -0.48
N GLY A 222 12.47 -3.36 -0.11
CA GLY A 222 12.28 -2.02 0.41
C GLY A 222 10.84 -1.71 0.74
N ASN A 223 10.60 -0.47 1.10
CA ASN A 223 9.27 0.08 1.33
C ASN A 223 9.12 1.41 0.60
N ILE A 224 7.97 1.60 -0.03
CA ILE A 224 7.57 2.86 -0.62
C ILE A 224 6.51 3.49 0.27
N ASN A 225 6.75 4.73 0.70
CA ASN A 225 5.72 5.55 1.32
C ASN A 225 5.01 6.36 0.23
N VAL A 226 3.71 6.13 0.09
CA VAL A 226 2.87 6.74 -0.95
C VAL A 226 1.68 7.46 -0.35
N ASP A 227 1.33 8.60 -0.91
CA ASP A 227 0.01 9.20 -0.75
C ASP A 227 -0.95 8.64 -1.80
N THR A 228 -2.17 8.33 -1.38
CA THR A 228 -3.24 7.87 -2.26
C THR A 228 -4.51 8.70 -2.00
N PRO A 229 -5.49 8.66 -2.92
CA PRO A 229 -6.81 9.25 -2.67
C PRO A 229 -7.52 8.70 -1.41
N PHE A 230 -7.06 7.55 -0.89
CA PHE A 230 -7.64 6.86 0.26
C PHE A 230 -6.79 7.00 1.55
N GLY A 231 -5.73 7.81 1.51
CA GLY A 231 -4.80 8.02 2.62
C GLY A 231 -3.37 7.58 2.30
N ALA A 232 -2.44 7.91 3.19
CA ALA A 232 -1.05 7.50 3.08
C ALA A 232 -0.90 5.99 3.35
N MET A 233 -0.03 5.33 2.60
CA MET A 233 0.27 3.91 2.73
C MET A 233 1.77 3.65 2.68
N LYS A 234 2.24 2.65 3.44
CA LYS A 234 3.58 2.10 3.33
C LYS A 234 3.50 0.74 2.63
N LEU A 235 4.01 0.67 1.41
CA LEU A 235 3.90 -0.50 0.53
C LEU A 235 5.25 -1.22 0.45
N PRO A 236 5.36 -2.48 0.89
CA PRO A 236 6.57 -3.27 0.68
C PRO A 236 6.76 -3.55 -0.80
N ILE A 237 7.99 -3.40 -1.27
CA ILE A 237 8.42 -3.77 -2.62
C ILE A 237 9.51 -4.81 -2.56
N SER A 238 9.50 -5.69 -3.55
CA SER A 238 10.54 -6.70 -3.69
C SER A 238 10.66 -7.16 -5.14
N LYS A 239 11.91 -7.44 -5.52
CA LYS A 239 12.30 -8.10 -6.76
C LYS A 239 13.39 -9.10 -6.43
N GLU A 240 13.20 -10.36 -6.82
CA GLU A 240 14.18 -11.42 -6.61
C GLU A 240 14.59 -12.00 -7.96
N GLY A 241 15.88 -12.28 -8.14
CA GLY A 241 16.41 -12.94 -9.34
C GLY A 241 16.29 -12.12 -10.63
N GLY A 242 16.30 -10.79 -10.53
CA GLY A 242 16.37 -9.93 -11.71
C GLY A 242 17.71 -10.11 -12.43
N THR A 243 17.72 -9.97 -13.76
CA THR A 243 18.96 -9.97 -14.54
C THR A 243 19.09 -8.65 -15.26
N THR A 244 20.25 -8.01 -15.18
CA THR A 244 20.51 -6.76 -15.89
C THR A 244 21.81 -6.84 -16.67
N ARG A 245 21.89 -6.06 -17.75
CA ARG A 245 23.11 -5.93 -18.56
C ARG A 245 23.81 -4.63 -18.18
N LEU A 246 25.06 -4.77 -17.75
CA LEU A 246 25.91 -3.62 -17.49
C LEU A 246 26.27 -2.95 -18.82
N LYS A 247 25.80 -1.73 -19.05
CA LYS A 247 26.27 -0.90 -20.16
C LYS A 247 27.44 -0.07 -19.65
N LYS A 248 28.67 -0.41 -20.09
CA LYS A 248 29.83 0.46 -19.89
C LYS A 248 29.64 1.72 -20.74
N SER A 249 29.77 2.90 -20.14
CA SER A 249 30.00 4.14 -20.88
C SER A 249 31.32 4.02 -21.64
N LYS A 250 31.37 4.57 -22.86
CA LYS A 250 32.52 4.49 -23.77
C LYS A 250 33.62 5.53 -23.47
N GLU A 251 33.64 6.14 -22.29
CA GLU A 251 34.58 7.20 -21.94
C GLU A 251 35.39 6.74 -20.71
N ASP A 252 36.71 6.93 -20.80
CA ASP A 252 37.84 6.38 -20.00
C ASP A 252 38.37 5.04 -20.55
N GLY A 253 39.25 5.00 -21.57
CA GLY A 253 40.61 5.59 -21.64
C GLY A 253 41.62 4.48 -21.29
N GLY A 254 42.68 4.14 -22.03
CA GLY A 254 43.39 4.75 -23.14
C GLY A 254 44.31 3.70 -23.80
N ASP A 255 45.04 4.13 -24.82
CA ASP A 255 45.97 3.33 -25.62
C ASP A 255 46.95 2.51 -24.77
N ASP A 256 47.21 1.28 -25.21
CA ASP A 256 48.54 0.69 -25.22
C ASP A 256 48.64 -0.12 -26.53
N ASP A 257 49.12 0.57 -27.56
CA ASP A 257 49.96 -0.04 -28.59
C ASP A 257 51.21 -0.61 -27.90
N ASP A 258 51.59 -1.84 -28.25
CA ASP A 258 52.97 -2.38 -28.29
C ASP A 258 52.83 -3.84 -28.80
N GLU A 259 52.89 -4.05 -30.11
CA GLU A 259 54.10 -4.32 -30.92
C GLU A 259 54.46 -5.82 -31.03
N GLU A 260 54.54 -6.26 -32.30
CA GLU A 260 55.02 -7.51 -32.92
C GLU A 260 54.37 -8.88 -32.60
#